data_AF-A0A661J9P3-F1
#
_entry.id   AF-A0A661J9P3-F1
#
_cell.length_a   1.000
_cell.length_b   1.000
_cell.length_c   1.000
_cell.angle_alpha   90.00
_cell.angle_beta   90.00
_cell.angle_gamma   90.00
#
_symmetry.space_group_name_H-M   'P 1'
#
loop_
_entity.id
_entity.type
_entity.pdbx_description
1 polymer ?
#
loop_
_entity_poly.entity_id
_entity_poly.type
_entity_poly.pdbx_seq_one_letter_code
_entity_poly.pdbx_strand_id
1 'polypeptide(L)' 'MQFFKNTNFNFIGKRKIALIVSGSLILIGLISLIIHKGPNLSIDFKGGNLIQVEFSKEVPLQSIRDALH' A
#
# COMPACT_ATOMS: atom_id res chain seq x y z
N MET A 1 -16.35 25.49 -24.13
CA MET A 1 -14.94 25.62 -24.57
C MET A 1 -14.38 24.23 -24.79
N GLN A 2 -13.83 23.94 -25.97
CA GLN A 2 -13.14 22.66 -26.24
C GLN A 2 -11.69 22.77 -25.73
N PHE A 3 -11.34 22.02 -24.69
CA PHE A 3 -10.03 22.11 -24.02
C PHE A 3 -8.91 21.36 -24.74
N PHE A 4 -9.23 20.46 -25.68
CA PHE A 4 -8.24 19.68 -26.42
C PHE A 4 -8.53 19.76 -27.92
N LYS A 5 -7.71 20.54 -28.64
CA LYS A 5 -7.69 20.63 -30.10
C LYS A 5 -6.31 20.15 -30.56
N ASN A 6 -6.27 19.12 -31.41
CA ASN A 6 -5.04 18.57 -32.02
C ASN A 6 -3.94 18.16 -31.03
N THR A 7 -4.22 17.18 -30.18
CA THR A 7 -3.21 16.59 -29.29
C THR A 7 -2.47 15.44 -29.99
N ASN A 8 -1.23 15.68 -30.42
CA ASN A 8 -0.36 14.67 -31.05
C ASN A 8 0.78 14.27 -30.09
N PHE A 9 0.51 13.35 -29.15
CA PHE A 9 1.53 12.80 -28.26
C PHE A 9 2.08 11.48 -28.82
N ASN A 10 3.40 11.38 -28.94
CA ASN A 10 4.07 10.16 -29.39
C ASN A 10 4.29 9.17 -28.23
N PHE A 11 3.22 8.48 -27.84
CA PHE A 11 3.26 7.46 -26.79
C PHE A 11 4.17 6.27 -27.16
N ILE A 12 4.12 5.85 -28.44
CA ILE A 12 4.89 4.70 -28.93
C ILE A 12 6.40 4.97 -28.86
N GLY A 13 6.84 6.16 -29.24
CA GLY A 13 8.24 6.58 -29.16
C GLY A 13 8.79 6.62 -27.73
N LYS A 14 7.93 6.80 -26.73
CA LYS A 14 8.31 6.83 -25.30
C LYS A 14 8.14 5.49 -24.57
N ARG A 15 7.64 4.45 -25.26
CA ARG A 15 7.35 3.12 -24.66
C ARG A 15 8.53 2.53 -23.90
N LYS A 16 9.75 2.63 -24.44
CA LYS A 16 10.94 2.07 -23.77
C LYS A 16 11.21 2.74 -22.42
N ILE A 17 11.10 4.07 -22.38
CA ILE A 17 11.30 4.84 -21.14
C ILE A 17 10.21 4.48 -20.12
N ALA A 18 8.95 4.44 -20.55
CA ALA A 18 7.82 4.05 -19.70
C ALA A 18 7.99 2.64 -19.13
N LEU A 19 8.47 1.68 -19.95
CA LEU A 19 8.74 0.31 -19.51
C LEU A 19 9.88 0.24 -18.49
N ILE A 20 10.97 0.99 -18.70
CA ILE A 20 12.09 1.03 -17.76
C ILE A 20 11.65 1.61 -16.41
N VAL A 21 10.94 2.74 -16.42
CA VAL A 21 10.45 3.38 -15.20
C VAL A 21 9.44 2.49 -14.45
N SER A 22 8.52 1.87 -15.19
CA SER A 22 7.54 0.95 -14.57
C SER A 22 8.22 -0.30 -14.01
N GLY A 23 9.16 -0.86 -14.77
CA GLY A 23 9.92 -2.04 -14.37
C GLY A 23 10.78 -1.78 -13.14
N SER A 24 11.44 -0.62 -13.06
CA SER A 24 12.23 -0.25 -11.88
C SER A 24 11.36 -0.08 -10.63
N LEU A 25 10.18 0.56 -10.75
CA LEU A 25 9.23 0.68 -9.64
C LEU A 25 8.75 -0.69 -9.15
N ILE A 26 8.43 -1.61 -10.06
CA ILE A 26 8.02 -2.97 -9.71
C ILE A 26 9.16 -3.69 -8.99
N LEU A 27 10.39 -3.60 -9.50
CA LEU A 27 11.59 -4.18 -8.87
C LEU A 27 11.82 -3.65 -7.46
N ILE A 28 11.72 -2.34 -7.27
CA ILE A 28 11.86 -1.70 -5.94
C ILE A 28 10.78 -2.24 -4.99
N GLY A 29 9.54 -2.35 -5.45
CA GLY A 29 8.44 -2.94 -4.67
C GLY A 29 8.72 -4.39 -4.26
N LEU A 30 9.20 -5.21 -5.20
CA LEU A 30 9.56 -6.60 -4.93
C LEU A 30 10.72 -6.72 -3.93
N ILE A 31 11.77 -5.91 -4.09
CA ILE A 31 12.91 -5.86 -3.15
C ILE A 31 12.43 -5.46 -1.76
N SER A 32 11.55 -4.45 -1.67
CA SER A 32 10.95 -4.03 -0.40
C SER A 32 10.21 -5.16 0.29
N LEU A 33 9.40 -5.93 -0.45
CA LEU A 33 8.70 -7.09 0.10
C LEU A 33 9.65 -8.14 0.65
N ILE A 34 10.76 -8.43 -0.04
CA ILE A 34 11.76 -9.40 0.43
C ILE A 34 12.42 -8.91 1.73
N ILE A 35 12.83 -7.64 1.79
CA ILE A 35 13.46 -7.03 2.97
C ILE A 35 12.52 -7.08 4.20
N HIS A 36 11.23 -6.82 4.00
CA HIS A 36 10.24 -6.82 5.08
C HIS A 36 9.65 -8.21 5.40
N LYS A 37 10.20 -9.29 4.81
CA LYS A 37 9.73 -10.68 4.97
C LYS A 37 8.28 -10.89 4.53
N GLY A 38 7.87 -10.17 3.49
CA GLY A 38 6.55 -10.24 2.88
C GLY A 38 5.68 -9.02 3.20
N PRO A 39 4.44 -9.01 2.67
CA PRO A 39 3.48 -7.95 2.94
C PRO A 39 2.97 -8.00 4.39
N ASN A 40 2.42 -6.87 4.86
CA ASN A 40 1.69 -6.81 6.12
C ASN A 40 0.35 -7.53 6.00
N LEU A 41 0.38 -8.85 6.10
CA LEU A 41 -0.80 -9.71 6.03
C LEU A 41 -1.72 -9.43 7.23
N SER A 42 -3.02 -9.29 6.95
CA SER A 42 -4.07 -9.18 7.97
C SER A 42 -4.32 -10.52 8.66
N ILE A 43 -5.18 -10.49 9.68
CA ILE A 43 -5.65 -11.68 10.40
C ILE A 43 -6.24 -12.75 9.46
N ASP A 44 -6.83 -12.34 8.33
CA ASP A 44 -7.47 -13.25 7.37
C ASP A 44 -6.47 -14.23 6.76
N PHE A 45 -5.18 -13.88 6.76
CA PHE A 45 -4.10 -14.66 6.17
C PHE A 45 -3.12 -15.23 7.20
N LYS A 46 -2.92 -14.56 8.35
CA LYS A 46 -2.01 -15.04 9.41
C LYS A 46 -2.70 -15.95 10.43
N GLY A 47 -4.03 -15.90 10.53
CA GLY A 47 -4.77 -16.47 11.63
C GLY A 47 -4.55 -15.69 12.93
N GLY A 48 -5.54 -15.69 13.82
CA GLY A 48 -5.49 -14.97 15.08
C GLY A 48 -6.89 -14.56 15.57
N ASN A 49 -6.92 -13.87 16.70
CA ASN A 49 -8.17 -13.38 17.28
C ASN A 49 -8.34 -11.89 16.97
N LEU A 50 -9.50 -11.51 16.44
CA LEU A 50 -9.90 -10.11 16.33
C LEU A 50 -10.84 -9.79 17.48
N ILE A 51 -10.43 -8.86 18.34
CA ILE A 51 -11.25 -8.34 19.43
C ILE A 51 -11.59 -6.89 19.07
N GLN A 52 -12.87 -6.63 18.84
CA GLN A 52 -13.39 -5.28 18.62
C GLN A 52 -14.04 -4.81 19.92
N VAL A 53 -13.56 -3.69 20.46
CA VAL A 53 -14.05 -3.11 21.72
C VAL A 53 -14.47 -1.67 21.45
N GLU A 54 -15.66 -1.32 21.91
CA GLU A 54 -16.19 0.04 21.86
C GLU A 54 -16.29 0.59 23.28
N PHE A 55 -15.78 1.80 23.50
CA PHE A 55 -15.78 2.45 24.80
C PHE A 55 -16.67 3.69 24.75
N SER A 56 -17.57 3.84 25.73
CA SER A 56 -18.45 5.01 25.82
C SER A 56 -17.73 6.29 26.28
N LYS A 57 -16.48 6.17 26.74
CA LYS A 57 -15.63 7.30 27.18
C LYS A 57 -14.24 7.12 26.59
N GLU A 58 -13.51 8.22 26.46
CA GLU A 58 -12.14 8.20 25.95
C GLU A 58 -11.24 7.41 26.90
N VAL A 59 -10.69 6.28 26.44
CA VAL A 59 -9.80 5.42 27.21
C VAL A 59 -8.40 5.49 26.59
N PRO A 60 -7.34 5.71 27.38
CA PRO A 60 -5.98 5.68 26.87
C PRO A 60 -5.61 4.32 26.27
N LEU A 61 -5.06 4.35 25.05
CA LEU A 61 -4.59 3.17 24.32
C LEU A 61 -3.57 2.34 25.12
N GLN A 62 -2.76 2.99 25.96
CA GLN A 62 -1.76 2.31 26.78
C GLN A 62 -2.41 1.40 27.83
N SER A 63 -3.47 1.85 28.51
CA SER A 63 -4.19 1.06 29.52
C SER A 63 -4.82 -0.20 28.93
N ILE A 64 -5.30 -0.14 27.68
CA ILE A 64 -5.84 -1.30 26.97
C ILE A 64 -4.73 -2.32 26.66
N ARG A 65 -3.56 -1.84 26.22
CA ARG A 65 -2.41 -2.70 25.91
C ARG A 65 -1.87 -3.40 27.14
N ASP A 66 -1.76 -2.70 28.26
CA ASP A 66 -1.25 -3.25 29.53
C ASP A 66 -2.19 -4.33 30.10
N ALA A 67 -3.51 -4.21 29.87
CA ALA A 67 -4.49 -5.19 30.35
C ALA A 67 -4.59 -6.46 29.49
N LEU A 68 -4.14 -6.42 28.23
CA LEU A 68 -4.14 -7.55 27.30
C LEU A 68 -2.80 -8.31 27.29
N HIS A 69 -1.82 -7.86 28.07
CA HIS A 69 -0.46 -8.37 28.11
C HIS A 69 -0.17 -9.30 29.28
#